data_AF-A0A4S4BLL5-F1
#
_entry.id   AF-A0A4S4BLL5-F1
#
_cell.length_a   1.000
_cell.length_b   1.000
_cell.length_c   1.000
_cell.angle_alpha   90.00
_cell.angle_beta   90.00
_cell.angle_gamma   90.00
#
_symmetry.space_group_name_H-M   'P 1'
#
loop_
_entity.id
_entity.type
_entity.pdbx_description
1 polymer ?
#
loop_
_entity_poly.entity_id
_entity_poly.type
_entity_poly.pdbx_seq_one_letter_code
_entity_poly.pdbx_strand_id
1 'polypeptide(L)' 'MTVIFSGSCYPHSTLRGLKLDYLKTAMLLSIARLHCKLAIEHGKVGTMPERRRQIIEEIQSLRAMRDDLIAEWRKDVKN' A
#
# COMPACT_ATOMS: atom_id res chain seq x y z
N MET A 1 32.27 6.38 -23.52
CA MET A 1 30.87 6.01 -23.81
C MET A 1 30.03 6.41 -22.62
N THR A 2 29.34 7.54 -22.72
CA THR A 2 28.48 8.08 -21.65
C THR A 2 27.06 7.65 -21.96
N VAL A 3 26.48 6.80 -21.10
CA VAL A 3 25.07 6.40 -21.24
C VAL A 3 24.24 7.41 -20.46
N ILE A 4 23.60 8.33 -21.18
CA ILE A 4 22.60 9.25 -20.63
C ILE A 4 21.28 8.45 -20.54
N PHE A 5 20.86 8.11 -19.33
CA PHE A 5 19.50 7.62 -19.08
C PHE A 5 18.55 8.82 -19.04
N SER A 6 18.20 9.33 -20.22
CA SER A 6 17.08 10.25 -20.41
C SER A 6 15.81 9.42 -20.62
N GLY A 7 14.99 9.28 -19.57
CA GLY A 7 13.71 8.58 -19.67
C GLY A 7 13.09 8.26 -18.32
N SER A 8 12.63 9.28 -17.60
CA SER A 8 11.71 9.11 -16.48
C SER A 8 10.33 8.68 -17.01
N CYS A 9 10.23 7.42 -17.43
CA CYS A 9 8.98 6.77 -17.78
C CYS A 9 8.53 5.99 -16.55
N TYR A 10 7.82 6.63 -15.61
CA TYR A 10 7.04 5.88 -14.64
C TYR A 10 5.78 5.38 -15.36
N PRO A 11 5.64 4.07 -15.65
CA PRO A 11 4.41 3.58 -16.24
C PRO A 11 3.29 3.84 -15.24
N HIS A 12 2.22 4.51 -15.69
CA HIS A 12 0.96 4.55 -14.95
C HIS A 12 0.48 3.10 -14.78
N SER A 13 0.74 2.51 -13.61
CA SER A 13 0.28 1.16 -13.30
C SER A 13 -1.21 1.20 -13.04
N THR A 14 -1.97 0.42 -13.81
CA THR A 14 -3.42 0.32 -13.65
C THR A 14 -3.74 -0.72 -12.58
N LEU A 15 -4.37 -0.30 -11.48
CA LEU A 15 -4.82 -1.22 -10.44
C LEU A 15 -6.35 -1.35 -10.50
N ARG A 16 -6.86 -2.47 -11.03
CA ARG A 16 -8.31 -2.70 -11.20
C ARG A 16 -9.04 -1.51 -11.88
N GLY A 17 -8.48 -0.99 -12.97
CA GLY A 17 -9.07 0.13 -13.72
C GLY A 17 -8.85 1.52 -13.11
N LEU A 18 -8.10 1.64 -12.00
CA LEU A 18 -7.65 2.93 -11.48
C LEU A 18 -6.36 3.38 -12.14
N LYS A 19 -6.36 4.61 -12.66
CA LYS A 19 -5.13 5.31 -13.05
C LYS A 19 -4.43 5.80 -11.79
N LEU A 20 -3.34 5.15 -11.42
CA LEU A 20 -2.52 5.56 -10.29
C LEU A 20 -1.44 6.52 -10.77
N ASP A 21 -1.30 7.65 -10.09
CA ASP A 21 -0.13 8.51 -10.19
C ASP A 21 0.96 8.05 -9.20
N TYR A 22 2.11 8.73 -9.23
CA TYR A 22 3.25 8.41 -8.38
C TYR A 22 2.91 8.50 -6.89
N LEU A 23 2.15 9.52 -6.46
CA LEU A 23 1.80 9.72 -5.07
C LEU A 23 0.83 8.64 -4.57
N LYS A 24 -0.23 8.36 -5.35
CA LYS A 24 -1.18 7.28 -5.06
C LYS A 24 -0.47 5.92 -4.96
N THR A 25 0.47 5.66 -5.86
CA THR A 25 1.29 4.44 -5.84
C THR A 25 2.18 4.37 -4.60
N ALA A 26 2.84 5.47 -4.24
CA ALA A 26 3.70 5.54 -3.05
C ALA A 26 2.90 5.31 -1.75
N MET A 27 1.68 5.85 -1.67
CA MET A 27 0.77 5.63 -0.52
C MET A 27 0.33 4.17 -0.41
N LEU A 28 -0.11 3.54 -1.51
CA LEU A 28 -0.48 2.12 -1.46
C LEU A 28 0.71 1.24 -1.08
N LEU A 29 1.90 1.58 -1.58
CA LEU A 29 3.12 0.84 -1.28
C LEU A 29 3.53 0.97 0.19
N SER A 30 3.36 2.15 0.81
CA SER A 30 3.65 2.33 2.24
C SER A 30 2.71 1.50 3.12
N ILE A 31 1.42 1.49 2.81
CA ILE A 31 0.41 0.65 3.48
C ILE A 31 0.77 -0.84 3.33
N ALA A 32 1.08 -1.28 2.10
CA ALA A 32 1.43 -2.67 1.83
C ALA A 32 2.69 -3.12 2.60
N ARG A 33 3.73 -2.27 2.63
CA ARG A 33 4.96 -2.56 3.39
C ARG A 33 4.69 -2.72 4.88
N LEU A 34 3.89 -1.83 5.47
CA LEU A 34 3.54 -1.90 6.89
C LEU A 34 2.70 -3.15 7.19
N HIS A 35 1.71 -3.45 6.35
CA HIS A 35 0.89 -4.67 6.48
C HIS A 35 1.75 -5.93 6.45
N CYS A 36 2.70 -6.05 5.53
CA CYS A 36 3.62 -7.19 5.47
C CYS A 36 4.50 -7.29 6.73
N LYS A 37 5.04 -6.16 7.21
CA LYS A 37 5.86 -6.13 8.43
C LYS A 37 5.08 -6.65 9.65
N LEU A 38 3.83 -6.19 9.80
CA LEU A 38 2.95 -6.62 10.88
C LEU A 38 2.54 -8.10 10.74
N ALA A 39 2.25 -8.57 9.53
CA ALA A 39 1.93 -9.98 9.29
C ALA A 39 3.11 -10.91 9.66
N ILE A 40 4.34 -10.49 9.36
CA ILE A 40 5.55 -11.21 9.77
C ILE A 40 5.68 -11.21 11.29
N GLU A 41 5.50 -10.06 11.96
CA GLU A 41 5.56 -9.97 13.41
C GLU A 41 4.49 -10.85 14.09
N HIS A 42 3.27 -10.84 13.58
CA HIS A 42 2.18 -11.67 14.10
C HIS A 42 2.55 -13.17 14.08
N GLY A 43 3.19 -13.63 12.99
CA GLY A 43 3.62 -15.01 12.82
C GLY A 43 4.87 -15.43 13.62
N LYS A 44 5.60 -14.49 14.24
CA LYS A 44 6.78 -14.83 15.05
C LYS A 44 6.37 -15.55 16.33
N VAL A 45 7.12 -16.60 16.67
CA VAL A 45 6.91 -17.42 17.88
C VAL A 45 7.00 -16.58 19.16
N GLY A 46 7.95 -15.62 19.21
CA GLY A 46 8.17 -14.76 20.37
C GLY A 46 7.18 -13.60 20.55
N THR A 47 6.24 -13.40 19.62
CA THR A 47 5.28 -12.30 19.73
C THR A 47 4.23 -12.62 20.79
N MET A 48 4.12 -11.75 21.79
CA MET A 48 3.17 -11.92 22.90
C MET A 48 1.72 -11.90 22.42
N PRO A 49 0.81 -12.65 23.06
CA PRO A 49 -0.60 -12.69 22.67
C PRO A 49 -1.27 -11.31 22.58
N GLU A 50 -0.99 -10.43 23.54
CA GLU A 50 -1.52 -9.07 23.56
C GLU A 50 -1.03 -8.26 22.34
N ARG A 51 0.26 -8.39 21.99
CA ARG A 51 0.80 -7.74 20.80
C ARG A 51 0.17 -8.31 19.52
N ARG A 52 -0.10 -9.62 19.44
CA ARG A 52 -0.81 -10.22 18.30
C ARG A 52 -2.20 -9.62 18.11
N ARG A 53 -2.94 -9.40 19.20
CA ARG A 53 -4.24 -8.74 19.16
C ARG A 53 -4.14 -7.32 18.61
N GLN A 54 -3.21 -6.52 19.12
CA GLN A 54 -2.94 -5.17 18.62
C GLN A 54 -2.57 -5.17 17.14
N ILE A 55 -1.74 -6.11 16.71
CA ILE A 55 -1.37 -6.27 15.30
C ILE A 55 -2.60 -6.56 14.43
N ILE A 56 -3.54 -7.40 14.89
CA ILE A 56 -4.77 -7.67 14.14
C ILE A 56 -5.58 -6.39 13.94
N GLU A 57 -5.73 -5.58 14.99
CA GLU A 57 -6.44 -4.30 14.95
C GLU A 57 -5.73 -3.31 14.01
N GLU A 58 -4.40 -3.21 14.08
CA GLU A 58 -3.59 -2.39 13.16
C GLU A 58 -3.75 -2.84 11.70
N ILE A 59 -3.72 -4.16 11.44
CA ILE A 59 -3.91 -4.72 10.10
C ILE A 59 -5.31 -4.41 9.57
N GLN A 60 -6.35 -4.49 10.42
CA GLN A 60 -7.71 -4.14 10.03
C GLN A 60 -7.82 -2.64 9.68
N SER A 61 -7.21 -1.77 10.48
CA SER A 61 -7.14 -0.33 10.21
C SER A 61 -6.45 -0.03 8.87
N LEU A 62 -5.32 -0.70 8.58
CA LEU A 62 -4.63 -0.54 7.30
C LEU A 62 -5.46 -1.00 6.10
N ARG A 63 -6.25 -2.06 6.26
CA ARG A 63 -7.17 -2.53 5.21
C ARG A 63 -8.28 -1.52 4.95
N ALA A 64 -8.89 -0.98 6.01
CA ALA A 64 -9.91 0.06 5.90
C ALA A 64 -9.34 1.30 5.20
N MET A 65 -8.19 1.81 5.65
CA MET A 65 -7.51 2.95 5.02
C MET A 65 -7.23 2.74 3.52
N ARG A 66 -6.75 1.56 3.14
CA ARG A 66 -6.54 1.20 1.74
C ARG A 66 -7.86 1.26 0.96
N ASP A 67 -8.92 0.68 1.51
CA ASP A 67 -10.21 0.57 0.83
C ASP A 67 -10.87 1.94 0.68
N ASP A 68 -10.73 2.82 1.67
CA ASP A 68 -11.16 4.22 1.63
C ASP A 68 -10.43 5.02 0.53
N LEU A 69 -9.09 4.92 0.47
CA LEU A 69 -8.29 5.56 -0.60
C LEU A 69 -8.70 5.07 -1.99
N ILE A 70 -8.90 3.76 -2.15
CA ILE A 70 -9.36 3.17 -3.41
C ILE A 70 -10.77 3.68 -3.76
N ALA A 71 -11.66 3.79 -2.78
CA ALA A 71 -13.02 4.29 -2.99
C ALA A 71 -13.02 5.78 -3.39
N GLU A 72 -12.19 6.59 -2.73
CA GLU A 72 -11.99 8.01 -3.04
C GLU A 72 -11.49 8.19 -4.48
N TRP A 73 -10.41 7.52 -4.86
CA TRP A 73 -9.82 7.67 -6.20
C TRP A 73 -10.72 7.12 -7.32
N ARG A 74 -11.64 6.20 -7.01
CA ARG A 74 -12.66 5.75 -7.97
C ARG A 74 -13.71 6.82 -8.25
N LYS A 75 -13.99 7.72 -7.31
CA LYS A 75 -14.89 8.86 -7.52
C LYS A 75 -14.23 9.86 -8.47
N ASP A 76 -12.93 10.12 -8.30
CA ASP A 76 -12.17 11.01 -9.18
C ASP A 76 -12.18 10.59 -10.65
N VAL A 77 -12.34 9.30 -10.95
CA VAL A 77 -12.39 8.77 -12.33
C VAL A 77 -13.79 8.90 -12.96
N LYS A 78 -14.84 9.09 -12.15
CA LYS A 78 -16.24 9.18 -12.63
C LYS A 78 -16.72 10.62 -12.84
N ASN A 79 -15.96 11.60 -12.38
CA ASN A 79 -16.18 13.02 -12.62
C ASN A 79 -15.29 13.50 -13.76
#